data_AF-A0A258G6V7-F1
#
_entry.id   AF-A0A258G6V7-F1
#
_cell.length_a   1.000
_cell.length_b   1.000
_cell.length_c   1.000
_cell.angle_alpha   90.00
_cell.angle_beta   90.00
_cell.angle_gamma   90.00
#
_symmetry.space_group_name_H-M   'P 1'
#
loop_
_entity.id
_entity.type
_entity.pdbx_description
1 polymer ?
#
loop_
_entity_poly.entity_id
_entity_poly.type
_entity_poly.pdbx_seq_one_letter_code
_entity_poly.pdbx_strand_id
1 'polypeptide(L)'
;GGLGLLDFQDALAGHPAYDLVSLLQDARRDVEPEIERAMLAHYIGTTGADAAFDAAYHVLGAQRNAKIIGIFTRLWQRDGKPRYPTLCPRVWRYLEQDLAHPALAPVADWFAAQVPPSHRGDPMAIAGR
;
A
#
# COMPACT_ATOMS: atom_id res chain seq x y z
N GLY A 1 6.46 3.99 28.36
CA GLY A 1 7.51 3.64 27.37
C GLY A 1 7.60 4.76 26.35
N GLY A 2 8.76 4.96 25.72
CA GLY A 2 8.93 5.89 24.60
C GLY A 2 8.88 5.16 23.25
N LEU A 3 8.60 5.89 22.17
CA LEU A 3 8.69 5.39 20.79
C LEU A 3 9.95 5.97 20.14
N GLY A 4 10.85 5.11 19.67
CA GLY A 4 12.05 5.52 18.92
C GLY A 4 11.80 5.40 17.41
N LEU A 5 12.15 6.45 16.66
CA LEU A 5 12.12 6.46 15.20
C LEU A 5 13.55 6.31 14.66
N LEU A 6 13.75 5.34 13.77
CA LEU A 6 15.04 5.02 13.13
C LEU A 6 14.87 4.96 11.61
N ASP A 7 15.98 4.84 10.87
CA ASP A 7 16.01 4.68 9.41
C ASP A 7 15.47 5.89 8.61
N PHE A 8 15.70 7.11 9.13
CA PHE A 8 15.23 8.38 8.54
C PHE A 8 16.30 9.13 7.71
N GLN A 9 17.48 8.54 7.48
CA GLN A 9 18.58 9.20 6.77
C GLN A 9 18.26 9.57 5.31
N ASP A 10 17.32 8.86 4.68
CA ASP A 10 16.85 9.11 3.31
C ASP A 10 15.46 9.77 3.27
N ALA A 11 15.03 10.42 4.36
CA ALA A 11 13.73 11.08 4.44
C ALA A 11 13.60 12.21 3.41
N LEU A 12 12.40 12.34 2.85
CA LEU A 12 12.05 13.35 1.85
C LEU A 12 10.84 14.16 2.30
N ALA A 13 10.72 15.37 1.78
CA ALA A 13 9.49 16.15 1.90
C ALA A 13 8.39 15.51 1.03
N GLY A 14 7.20 15.33 1.61
CA GLY A 14 6.07 14.72 0.93
C GLY A 14 4.75 15.06 1.63
N HIS A 15 3.65 14.55 1.08
CA HIS A 15 2.34 14.72 1.68
C HIS A 15 2.26 13.97 3.03
N PRO A 16 1.67 14.56 4.09
CA PRO A 16 1.62 13.96 5.43
C PRO A 16 0.96 12.57 5.50
N ALA A 17 0.03 12.28 4.57
CA ALA A 17 -0.59 10.96 4.48
C ALA A 17 0.41 9.85 4.11
N TYR A 18 1.58 10.15 3.55
CA TYR A 18 2.53 9.14 3.08
C TYR A 18 2.99 8.19 4.20
N ASP A 19 3.43 8.75 5.33
CA ASP A 19 3.88 7.95 6.46
C ASP A 19 2.72 7.19 7.11
N LEU A 20 1.54 7.81 7.18
CA LEU A 20 0.33 7.20 7.75
C LEU A 20 -0.13 5.99 6.92
N VAL A 21 -0.20 6.12 5.60
CA VAL A 21 -0.45 5.01 4.67
C VAL A 21 0.60 3.92 4.87
N SER A 22 1.88 4.31 4.97
CA SER A 22 2.97 3.33 5.08
C SER A 22 2.88 2.46 6.33
N LEU A 23 2.33 3.02 7.42
CA LEU A 23 2.13 2.40 8.72
C LEU A 23 0.85 1.54 8.75
N LEU A 24 -0.27 2.09 8.26
CA LEU A 24 -1.58 1.43 8.35
C LEU A 24 -1.79 0.38 7.26
N GLN A 25 -1.12 0.53 6.11
CA GLN A 25 -1.08 -0.45 5.02
C GLN A 25 0.31 -1.10 4.94
N ASP A 26 0.77 -1.67 6.05
CA ASP A 26 2.06 -2.34 6.10
C ASP A 26 2.03 -3.63 5.26
N ALA A 27 2.90 -3.72 4.25
CA ALA A 27 3.04 -4.91 3.42
C ALA A 27 3.52 -6.15 4.22
N ARG A 28 4.19 -5.95 5.35
CA ARG A 28 4.85 -7.01 6.14
C ARG A 28 4.05 -7.47 7.34
N ARG A 29 3.03 -6.71 7.75
CA ARG A 29 2.15 -7.04 8.88
C ARG A 29 0.71 -6.87 8.47
N ASP A 30 -0.14 -7.76 8.97
CA ASP A 30 -1.58 -7.60 8.76
C ASP A 30 -2.10 -6.61 9.79
N VAL A 31 -2.44 -5.41 9.31
CA VAL A 31 -3.13 -4.40 10.10
C VAL A 31 -4.61 -4.64 9.90
N GLU A 32 -5.35 -4.82 11.00
CA GLU A 32 -6.80 -5.03 10.93
C GLU A 32 -7.48 -3.78 10.34
N PRO A 33 -8.48 -3.94 9.44
CA PRO A 33 -9.20 -2.80 8.87
C PRO A 33 -9.79 -1.85 9.92
N GLU A 34 -10.17 -2.37 11.08
CA GLU A 34 -10.66 -1.59 12.22
C GLU A 34 -9.58 -0.64 12.77
N ILE A 35 -8.33 -1.10 12.85
CA ILE A 35 -7.18 -0.30 13.28
C ILE A 35 -6.86 0.78 12.24
N GLU A 36 -6.84 0.43 10.95
CA GLU A 36 -6.64 1.40 9.87
C GLU A 36 -7.68 2.53 9.95
N ARG A 37 -8.97 2.19 10.01
CA ARG A 37 -10.06 3.17 10.12
C ARG A 37 -9.95 4.03 11.38
N ALA A 38 -9.71 3.41 12.53
CA ALA A 38 -9.62 4.13 13.80
C ALA A 38 -8.44 5.11 13.83
N MET A 39 -7.27 4.70 13.33
CA MET A 39 -6.07 5.53 13.32
C MET A 39 -6.12 6.63 12.25
N LEU A 40 -6.73 6.36 11.09
CA LEU A 40 -6.99 7.39 10.09
C LEU A 40 -7.94 8.47 10.64
N ALA A 41 -9.05 8.07 11.26
CA ALA A 41 -9.98 8.99 11.91
C ALA A 41 -9.30 9.78 13.05
N HIS A 42 -8.47 9.12 13.86
CA HIS A 42 -7.71 9.77 14.91
C HIS A 42 -6.74 10.82 14.36
N TYR A 43 -6.01 10.50 13.29
CA TYR A 43 -5.09 11.42 12.64
C TYR A 43 -5.82 12.65 12.10
N ILE A 44 -6.92 12.46 11.37
CA ILE A 44 -7.74 13.55 10.82
C ILE A 44 -8.29 14.43 11.95
N GLY A 45 -8.87 13.83 12.99
CA GLY A 45 -9.42 14.56 14.12
C GLY A 45 -8.39 15.36 14.92
N THR A 46 -7.14 14.88 14.98
CA THR A 46 -6.05 15.54 15.71
C THR A 46 -5.39 16.65 14.91
N THR A 47 -5.23 16.46 13.59
CA THR A 47 -4.53 17.41 12.72
C THR A 47 -5.44 18.46 12.10
N GLY A 48 -6.76 18.22 12.07
CA GLY A 48 -7.70 19.06 11.34
C GLY A 48 -7.55 18.93 9.82
N ALA A 49 -7.00 17.81 9.33
CA ALA A 49 -6.87 17.53 7.91
C ALA A 49 -8.22 17.67 7.20
N ASP A 50 -8.22 18.28 6.01
CA ASP A 50 -9.43 18.56 5.25
C ASP A 50 -9.92 17.34 4.46
N ALA A 51 -11.02 17.53 3.72
CA ALA A 51 -11.61 16.48 2.90
C ALA A 51 -10.69 15.98 1.78
N ALA A 52 -9.67 16.75 1.36
CA ALA A 52 -8.73 16.32 0.34
C ALA A 52 -7.74 15.26 0.88
N PHE A 53 -7.58 15.16 2.20
CA PHE A 53 -6.70 14.19 2.83
C PHE A 53 -7.09 12.74 2.53
N ASP A 54 -8.38 12.44 2.50
CA ASP A 54 -8.89 11.08 2.22
C ASP A 54 -8.50 10.62 0.80
N ALA A 55 -8.72 11.48 -0.19
CA ALA A 55 -8.27 11.22 -1.55
C ALA A 55 -6.75 11.08 -1.64
N ALA A 56 -5.98 11.93 -0.95
CA ALA A 56 -4.53 11.85 -0.91
C ALA A 56 -4.05 10.55 -0.25
N TYR A 57 -4.70 10.09 0.81
CA TYR A 57 -4.41 8.83 1.49
C TYR A 57 -4.52 7.66 0.52
N HIS A 58 -5.65 7.52 -0.18
CA HIS A 58 -5.85 6.45 -1.14
C HIS A 58 -4.94 6.56 -2.36
N VAL A 59 -4.70 7.77 -2.90
CA VAL A 59 -3.77 7.96 -4.03
C VAL A 59 -2.36 7.52 -3.68
N LEU A 60 -1.87 7.87 -2.48
CA LEU A 60 -0.54 7.45 -2.02
C LEU A 60 -0.51 5.96 -1.66
N GLY A 61 -1.60 5.41 -1.12
CA GLY A 61 -1.80 3.97 -0.93
C GLY A 61 -1.62 3.19 -2.22
N ALA A 62 -2.39 3.55 -3.25
CA ALA A 62 -2.32 2.91 -4.56
C ALA A 62 -0.91 3.03 -5.17
N GLN A 63 -0.32 4.23 -5.14
CA GLN A 63 1.02 4.48 -5.66
C GLN A 63 2.08 3.61 -4.96
N ARG A 64 2.05 3.57 -3.62
CA ARG A 64 3.04 2.85 -2.82
C ARG A 64 2.87 1.35 -2.95
N ASN A 65 1.64 0.84 -2.89
CA ASN A 65 1.35 -0.59 -2.98
C ASN A 65 1.72 -1.14 -4.36
N ALA A 66 1.43 -0.39 -5.44
CA ALA A 66 1.90 -0.73 -6.79
C ALA A 66 3.43 -0.82 -6.87
N LYS A 67 4.15 0.14 -6.28
CA LYS A 67 5.61 0.13 -6.20
C LYS A 67 6.13 -1.08 -5.39
N ILE A 68 5.49 -1.42 -4.27
CA ILE A 68 5.88 -2.54 -3.42
C ILE A 68 5.72 -3.87 -4.16
N ILE A 69 4.64 -4.08 -4.92
CA ILE A 69 4.46 -5.29 -5.74
C ILE A 69 5.64 -5.45 -6.69
N GLY A 70 6.03 -4.39 -7.41
CA GLY A 70 7.21 -4.42 -8.29
C GLY A 70 8.52 -4.71 -7.54
N ILE A 71 8.71 -4.11 -6.35
CA ILE A 71 9.88 -4.37 -5.50
C ILE A 71 9.93 -5.83 -5.05
N PHE A 72 8.81 -6.39 -4.60
CA PHE A 72 8.73 -7.78 -4.13
C PHE A 72 8.97 -8.76 -5.27
N THR A 73 8.41 -8.52 -6.45
CA THR A 73 8.72 -9.28 -7.66
C THR A 73 10.20 -9.20 -8.02
N ARG A 74 10.82 -8.01 -7.96
CA ARG A 74 12.27 -7.85 -8.20
C ARG A 74 13.11 -8.59 -7.17
N LEU A 75 12.78 -8.48 -5.89
CA LEU A 75 13.48 -9.17 -4.80
C LEU A 75 13.43 -10.69 -4.97
N TRP A 76 12.32 -11.21 -5.51
CA TRP A 76 12.21 -12.62 -5.86
C TRP A 76 13.05 -12.98 -7.09
N GLN A 77 12.77 -12.38 -8.24
CA GLN A 77 13.32 -12.77 -9.54
C GLN A 77 14.82 -12.46 -9.67
N ARG A 78 15.25 -11.28 -9.23
CA ARG A 78 16.63 -10.82 -9.38
C ARG A 78 17.50 -11.17 -8.17
N ASP A 79 16.94 -11.02 -6.96
CA ASP A 79 17.72 -11.13 -5.72
C ASP A 79 17.56 -12.49 -5.02
N GLY A 80 16.79 -13.44 -5.61
CA GLY A 80 16.66 -14.80 -5.13
C GLY A 80 15.94 -14.94 -3.77
N LYS A 81 15.01 -14.03 -3.44
CA LYS A 81 14.33 -14.00 -2.14
C LYS A 81 12.88 -14.53 -2.24
N PRO A 82 12.62 -15.85 -2.12
CA PRO A 82 11.32 -16.48 -2.38
C PRO A 82 10.25 -16.18 -1.34
N ARG A 83 10.58 -15.49 -0.24
CA ARG A 83 9.61 -15.09 0.79
C ARG A 83 8.76 -13.88 0.42
N TYR A 84 9.18 -13.05 -0.55
CA TYR A 84 8.48 -11.81 -0.87
C TYR A 84 7.20 -12.01 -1.69
N PRO A 85 7.14 -12.96 -2.65
CA PRO A 85 5.90 -13.28 -3.36
C PRO A 85 4.71 -13.59 -2.44
N THR A 86 4.96 -14.28 -1.31
CA THR A 86 3.91 -14.66 -0.35
C THR A 86 3.31 -13.46 0.41
N LEU A 87 3.95 -12.29 0.35
CA LEU A 87 3.43 -11.04 0.91
C LEU A 87 2.55 -10.28 -0.11
N CYS A 88 2.69 -10.55 -1.41
CA CYS A 88 1.96 -9.84 -2.47
C CYS A 88 0.43 -9.93 -2.36
N PRO A 89 -0.20 -11.05 -1.93
CA PRO A 89 -1.66 -11.09 -1.74
C PRO A 89 -2.17 -9.97 -0.82
N ARG A 90 -1.45 -9.65 0.26
CA ARG A 90 -1.81 -8.54 1.16
C ARG A 90 -1.66 -7.19 0.47
N VAL A 91 -0.57 -6.99 -0.26
CA VAL A 91 -0.32 -5.71 -0.96
C VAL A 91 -1.35 -5.47 -2.06
N TRP A 92 -1.79 -6.53 -2.74
CA TRP A 92 -2.91 -6.46 -3.68
C TRP A 92 -4.23 -6.10 -2.99
N ARG A 93 -4.53 -6.67 -1.81
CA ARG A 93 -5.71 -6.27 -1.02
C ARG A 93 -5.72 -4.77 -0.71
N TYR A 94 -4.61 -4.20 -0.25
CA TYR A 94 -4.53 -2.75 0.00
C TYR A 94 -4.68 -1.94 -1.30
N LEU A 95 -3.97 -2.33 -2.36
CA LEU A 95 -4.09 -1.66 -3.66
C LEU A 95 -5.54 -1.69 -4.18
N GLU A 96 -6.25 -2.81 -4.08
CA GLU A 96 -7.64 -2.91 -4.51
C GLU A 96 -8.59 -2.08 -3.66
N GLN A 97 -8.34 -1.99 -2.34
CA GLN A 97 -9.06 -1.08 -1.46
C GLN A 97 -8.86 0.38 -1.86
N ASP A 98 -7.61 0.78 -2.17
CA ASP A 98 -7.32 2.14 -2.62
C ASP A 98 -7.93 2.45 -3.98
N LEU A 99 -7.82 1.53 -4.95
CA LEU A 99 -8.38 1.68 -6.29
C LEU A 99 -9.92 1.80 -6.30
N ALA A 100 -10.60 1.35 -5.23
CA ALA A 100 -12.04 1.53 -5.07
C ALA A 100 -12.44 3.00 -4.76
N HIS A 101 -11.49 3.84 -4.36
CA HIS A 101 -11.76 5.25 -4.08
C HIS A 101 -12.04 6.03 -5.38
N PRO A 102 -13.09 6.88 -5.46
CA PRO A 102 -13.49 7.54 -6.70
C PRO A 102 -12.40 8.37 -7.40
N ALA A 103 -11.48 8.98 -6.63
CA ALA A 103 -10.36 9.73 -7.18
C ALA A 103 -9.39 8.88 -8.02
N LEU A 104 -9.41 7.55 -7.86
CA LEU A 104 -8.54 6.60 -8.56
C LEU A 104 -9.24 5.89 -9.72
N ALA A 105 -10.48 6.24 -10.07
CA ALA A 105 -11.23 5.54 -11.12
C ALA A 105 -10.44 5.32 -12.44
N PRO A 106 -9.75 6.33 -13.01
CA PRO A 106 -8.95 6.11 -14.23
C PRO A 106 -7.79 5.12 -14.03
N VAL A 107 -7.22 5.07 -12.82
CA VAL A 107 -6.14 4.14 -12.46
C VAL A 107 -6.70 2.73 -12.26
N ALA A 108 -7.87 2.61 -11.65
CA ALA A 108 -8.57 1.34 -11.47
C ALA A 108 -8.90 0.70 -12.83
N ASP A 109 -9.41 1.48 -13.78
CA ASP A 109 -9.69 1.05 -15.15
C ASP A 109 -8.43 0.55 -15.86
N TRP A 110 -7.32 1.28 -15.70
CA TRP A 110 -6.03 0.86 -16.25
C TRP A 110 -5.57 -0.48 -15.66
N PHE A 111 -5.65 -0.66 -14.34
CA PHE A 111 -5.30 -1.94 -13.70
C PHE A 111 -6.22 -3.07 -14.15
N ALA A 112 -7.52 -2.83 -14.31
CA ALA A 112 -8.46 -3.83 -14.82
C ALA A 112 -8.10 -4.29 -16.24
N ALA A 113 -7.69 -3.35 -17.11
CA ALA A 113 -7.32 -3.65 -18.49
C ALA A 113 -5.94 -4.33 -18.62
N GLN A 114 -4.95 -3.92 -17.82
CA GLN A 114 -3.55 -4.35 -18.00
C GLN A 114 -3.13 -5.48 -17.05
N VAL A 115 -3.77 -5.59 -15.89
CA VAL A 115 -3.46 -6.60 -14.87
C VAL A 115 -4.77 -7.20 -14.37
N PRO A 116 -5.38 -8.14 -15.12
CA PRO A 116 -6.64 -8.75 -14.74
C PRO A 116 -6.52 -9.48 -13.39
N PRO A 117 -7.64 -9.73 -12.67
CA PRO A 117 -7.61 -10.36 -11.34
C PRO A 117 -6.84 -11.69 -11.27
N SER A 118 -6.79 -12.47 -12.35
CA SER A 118 -6.00 -13.70 -12.44
C SER A 118 -4.48 -13.50 -12.28
N HIS A 119 -3.99 -12.27 -12.48
CA HIS A 119 -2.58 -11.89 -12.32
C HIS A 119 -2.29 -11.15 -11.00
N ARG A 120 -3.31 -11.00 -10.12
CA ARG A 120 -3.18 -10.29 -8.85
C ARG A 120 -3.10 -11.28 -7.70
N GLY A 121 -1.95 -11.34 -7.03
CA GLY A 121 -1.72 -12.25 -5.92
C GLY A 121 -0.25 -12.54 -5.72
N ASP A 122 0.04 -13.75 -5.23
CA ASP A 122 1.41 -14.26 -5.12
C ASP A 122 1.95 -14.57 -6.53
N PRO A 123 2.94 -13.82 -7.03
CA PRO A 123 3.46 -14.00 -8.38
C PRO A 123 4.16 -15.35 -8.57
N MET A 124 4.67 -15.99 -7.52
CA MET A 124 5.26 -17.33 -7.59
C MET A 124 4.16 -18.39 -7.75
N ALA A 125 3.03 -18.23 -7.05
CA ALA A 125 1.87 -19.12 -7.22
C ALA A 125 1.16 -18.94 -8.57
N ILE A 126 1.14 -17.71 -9.10
CA ILE A 126 0.57 -17.40 -10.41
C ILE A 126 1.46 -17.91 -11.55
N ALA A 127 2.79 -17.72 -11.46
CA ALA A 127 3.72 -18.17 -12.49
C ALA A 127 3.95 -19.69 -12.52
N GLY A 128 3.66 -20.39 -11.42
CA GLY A 128 3.70 -21.85 -11.33
C GLY A 128 2.41 -22.55 -11.77
N ARG A 129 1.42 -21.80 -12.28
CA ARG A 129 0.27 -22.32 -13.03
C ARG A 129 0.56 -22.30 -14.53
#